data_AF-A0A0K8TBB5-F1
#
_entry.id   AF-A0A0K8TBB5-F1
#
_cell.length_a   1.000
_cell.length_b   1.000
_cell.length_c   1.000
_cell.angle_alpha   90.00
_cell.angle_beta   90.00
_cell.angle_gamma   90.00
#
_symmetry.space_group_name_H-M   'P 1'
#
loop_
_entity.id
_entity.type
_entity.pdbx_description
1 polymer ?
#
loop_
_entity_poly.entity_id
_entity_poly.type
_entity_poly.pdbx_seq_one_letter_code
_entity_poly.pdbx_strand_id
1 'polypeptide(L)'
;MTLQMLQVLVQTPFIIDGLRRCSNSKSLRGKKPGRELLTFLIVCNVTMWITETFEIKSHSDLSDPRSTYYGQFLWSSITHLTFPLTMFYRFHSSVCMVDIWKSAYVKGH
;
A
#
# COMPACT_ATOMS: atom_id res chain seq x y z
N MET A 1 1.33 14.13 0.23
CA MET A 1 2.54 13.61 0.91
C MET A 1 2.34 13.26 2.38
N THR A 2 1.98 14.17 3.29
CA THR A 2 1.88 13.86 4.73
C THR A 2 0.83 12.80 5.08
N LEU A 3 -0.35 12.85 4.48
CA LEU A 3 -1.39 11.82 4.69
C LEU A 3 -0.99 10.44 4.12
N GLN A 4 -0.32 10.41 2.97
CA GLN A 4 0.21 9.17 2.37
C GLN A 4 1.32 8.56 3.24
N MET A 5 2.24 9.38 3.75
CA MET A 5 3.30 8.94 4.66
C MET A 5 2.71 8.33 5.95
N LEU A 6 1.72 9.00 6.55
CA LEU A 6 1.00 8.48 7.72
C LEU A 6 0.31 7.15 7.43
N GLN A 7 -0.37 7.03 6.29
CA GLN A 7 -1.01 5.78 5.89
C GLN A 7 0.01 4.65 5.73
N VAL A 8 1.13 4.88 5.04
CA VAL A 8 2.18 3.88 4.84
C VAL A 8 2.81 3.44 6.17
N LEU A 9 3.04 4.40 7.08
CA LEU A 9 3.59 4.14 8.42
C LEU A 9 2.66 3.31 9.29
N VAL A 10 1.34 3.46 9.15
CA VAL A 10 0.35 2.65 9.89
C VAL A 10 0.11 1.30 9.21
N GLN A 11 0.14 1.26 7.88
CA GLN A 11 -0.13 0.06 7.11
C GLN A 11 1.01 -0.98 7.18
N THR A 12 2.26 -0.53 7.21
CA THR A 12 3.44 -1.41 7.30
C THR A 12 3.44 -2.32 8.53
N PRO A 13 3.27 -1.82 9.78
CA PRO A 13 3.20 -2.67 10.96
C PRO A 13 1.97 -3.57 10.98
N PHE A 14 0.85 -3.14 10.38
CA PHE A 14 -0.35 -3.97 10.25
C PHE A 14 -0.12 -5.18 9.34
N ILE A 15 0.60 -4.99 8.22
CA ILE A 15 1.01 -6.09 7.33
C ILE A 15 1.99 -7.02 8.04
N ILE A 16 2.96 -6.49 8.77
CA ILE A 16 3.97 -7.30 9.49
C ILE A 16 3.33 -8.14 10.61
N ASP A 17 2.44 -7.54 11.41
CA ASP A 17 1.69 -8.25 12.45
C ASP A 17 0.72 -9.27 11.83
N GLY A 18 0.04 -8.93 10.73
CA GLY A 18 -0.85 -9.82 10.01
C GLY A 18 -0.14 -11.04 9.39
N LEU A 19 1.05 -10.85 8.80
CA LEU A 19 1.87 -11.94 8.25
C LEU A 19 2.37 -12.92 9.32
N ARG A 20 2.47 -12.48 10.58
CA ARG A 20 2.90 -13.31 11.72
C ARG A 20 1.75 -14.02 12.43
N ARG A 21 0.49 -13.62 12.20
CA ARG A 21 -0.67 -14.20 12.88
C ARG A 21 -1.28 -15.36 12.07
N CYS A 22 -1.29 -16.54 12.68
CA CYS A 22 -2.02 -17.70 12.20
C CYS A 22 -3.19 -18.03 13.15
N SER A 23 -4.38 -18.35 12.63
CA SER A 23 -5.51 -18.76 13.47
C SER A 23 -5.33 -20.19 13.97
N ASN A 24 -4.79 -20.34 15.19
CA ASN A 24 -4.53 -21.65 15.79
C ASN A 24 -5.81 -22.38 16.27
N SER A 25 -6.91 -21.64 16.50
CA SER A 25 -8.16 -22.21 17.00
C SER A 25 -9.19 -22.47 15.88
N LYS A 26 -9.81 -23.66 15.89
CA LYS A 26 -10.87 -24.06 14.94
C LYS A 26 -12.11 -23.14 15.00
N SER A 27 -12.45 -22.61 16.19
CA SER A 27 -13.57 -21.67 16.38
C SER A 27 -13.31 -20.33 15.69
N LEU A 28 -12.08 -19.80 15.81
CA LEU A 28 -11.66 -18.55 15.16
C LEU A 28 -11.58 -18.65 13.63
N ARG A 29 -11.22 -19.83 13.09
CA ARG A 29 -11.25 -20.11 11.64
C ARG A 29 -12.67 -20.06 11.05
N GLY A 30 -13.68 -20.45 11.83
CA GLY A 30 -15.09 -20.37 11.43
C GLY A 30 -15.66 -18.96 11.54
N LYS A 31 -15.36 -18.25 12.63
CA LYS A 31 -15.81 -16.86 12.86
C LYS A 31 -15.18 -15.84 11.91
N LYS A 32 -13.98 -16.13 11.39
CA LYS A 32 -13.19 -15.27 10.50
C LYS A 32 -13.13 -13.80 10.96
N PRO A 33 -12.80 -13.52 12.23
CA PRO A 33 -12.80 -12.14 12.72
C PRO A 33 -11.78 -11.29 11.95
N GLY A 34 -12.14 -10.03 11.70
CA GLY A 34 -11.28 -9.08 10.99
C GLY A 34 -11.21 -9.28 9.46
N ARG A 35 -11.90 -10.27 8.87
CA ARG A 35 -11.87 -10.52 7.42
C ARG A 35 -12.37 -9.33 6.61
N GLU A 36 -13.49 -8.76 7.04
CA GLU A 36 -14.12 -7.63 6.37
C GLU A 36 -13.25 -6.37 6.45
N LEU A 37 -12.64 -6.11 7.62
CA LEU A 37 -11.69 -5.01 7.80
C LEU A 37 -10.45 -5.19 6.92
N LEU A 38 -9.91 -6.41 6.84
CA LEU A 38 -8.77 -6.72 5.98
C LEU A 38 -9.12 -6.54 4.50
N THR A 39 -10.29 -6.99 4.06
CA THR A 39 -10.78 -6.79 2.68
C THR A 39 -10.99 -5.30 2.38
N PHE A 40 -11.58 -4.53 3.31
CA PHE A 40 -11.73 -3.09 3.17
C PHE A 40 -10.37 -2.38 3.02
N LEU A 41 -9.39 -2.72 3.86
CA LEU A 41 -8.04 -2.17 3.78
C LEU A 41 -7.35 -2.50 2.46
N ILE A 42 -7.53 -3.72 1.92
CA ILE A 42 -7.02 -4.11 0.60
C ILE A 42 -7.64 -3.23 -0.48
N VAL A 43 -8.98 -3.10 -0.50
CA VAL A 43 -9.70 -2.29 -1.49
C VAL A 43 -9.27 -0.83 -1.41
N CYS A 44 -9.21 -0.24 -0.20
CA CYS A 44 -8.76 1.14 -0.01
C CYS A 44 -7.33 1.36 -0.51
N ASN A 45 -6.41 0.43 -0.23
CA ASN A 45 -5.03 0.56 -0.70
C ASN A 45 -4.93 0.49 -2.23
N VAL A 46 -5.67 -0.42 -2.86
CA VAL A 46 -5.71 -0.55 -4.33
C VAL A 46 -6.37 0.67 -4.97
N THR A 47 -7.50 1.14 -4.45
CA THR A 47 -8.19 2.33 -4.95
C THR A 47 -7.27 3.55 -4.89
N MET A 48 -6.57 3.75 -3.76
CA MET A 48 -5.66 4.88 -3.63
C MET A 48 -4.43 4.74 -4.54
N TRP A 49 -3.92 3.53 -4.77
CA TRP A 49 -2.87 3.28 -5.77
C TRP A 49 -3.33 3.64 -7.19
N ILE A 50 -4.56 3.27 -7.56
CA ILE A 50 -5.16 3.62 -8.85
C ILE A 50 -5.30 5.15 -8.97
N THR A 51 -5.85 5.82 -7.96
CA THR A 51 -6.01 7.28 -7.93
C THR A 51 -4.66 7.98 -8.10
N GLU A 52 -3.62 7.55 -7.39
CA GLU A 52 -2.30 8.16 -7.54
C GLU A 52 -1.69 7.92 -8.91
N THR A 53 -1.93 6.76 -9.52
CA THR A 53 -1.46 6.49 -10.89
C THR A 53 -2.08 7.46 -11.89
N PHE A 54 -3.36 7.81 -11.73
CA PHE A 54 -4.04 8.81 -12.57
C PHE A 54 -3.62 10.24 -12.24
N GLU A 55 -3.46 10.58 -10.97
CA GLU A 55 -3.11 11.93 -10.52
C GLU A 55 -1.66 12.30 -10.88
N ILE A 56 -0.71 11.36 -10.76
CA ILE A 56 0.68 11.54 -11.19
C ILE A 56 0.75 11.84 -12.69
N LYS A 57 -0.08 11.17 -13.49
CA LYS A 57 -0.18 11.38 -14.95
C LYS A 57 -0.75 12.77 -15.30
N SER A 58 -1.49 13.39 -14.37
CA SER A 58 -2.06 14.74 -14.53
C SER A 58 -1.13 15.84 -14.03
N HIS A 59 -0.28 15.56 -13.03
CA HIS A 59 0.60 16.56 -12.39
C HIS A 59 1.98 16.67 -13.04
N SER A 60 2.39 15.72 -13.88
CA SER A 60 3.67 15.80 -14.61
C SER A 60 3.75 16.97 -15.59
N ASP A 61 2.61 17.53 -16.01
CA ASP A 61 2.53 18.60 -17.02
C ASP A 61 2.41 20.01 -16.42
N LEU A 62 2.13 20.15 -15.12
CA LEU A 62 1.91 21.45 -14.48
C LEU A 62 3.09 21.79 -13.56
N SER A 63 3.97 22.66 -14.05
CA SER A 63 5.05 23.37 -13.35
C SER A 63 5.07 23.21 -11.83
N ASP A 64 5.72 22.14 -11.33
CA ASP A 64 5.90 21.92 -9.91
C ASP A 64 6.84 23.00 -9.35
N PRO A 65 6.41 23.85 -8.40
CA PRO A 65 7.25 24.91 -7.85
C PRO A 65 8.52 24.38 -7.16
N ARG A 66 8.57 23.11 -6.77
CA ARG A 66 9.80 22.46 -6.27
C ARG A 66 10.89 22.33 -7.34
N SER A 67 10.48 22.19 -8.60
CA SER A 67 11.38 22.11 -9.74
C SER A 67 12.23 23.37 -9.91
N THR A 68 11.66 24.54 -9.61
CA THR A 68 12.36 25.83 -9.64
C THR A 68 13.41 25.95 -8.54
N TYR A 69 13.23 25.27 -7.41
CA TYR A 69 14.16 25.30 -6.27
C TYR A 69 15.28 24.26 -6.38
N TYR A 70 14.97 23.04 -6.81
CA TYR A 70 15.95 21.93 -6.93
C TYR A 70 16.59 21.82 -8.32
N GLY A 71 16.08 22.58 -9.29
CA GLY A 71 16.47 22.49 -10.69
C GLY A 71 15.68 21.42 -11.45
N GLN A 72 15.22 21.77 -12.66
CA GLN A 72 14.33 20.95 -13.49
C GLN A 72 14.88 19.54 -13.75
N PHE A 73 16.20 19.42 -13.96
CA PHE A 73 16.85 18.15 -14.28
C PHE A 73 16.90 17.19 -13.07
N LEU A 74 17.31 17.69 -11.90
CA LEU A 74 17.37 16.90 -10.67
C LEU A 74 15.98 16.51 -10.20
N TRP A 75 15.04 17.46 -10.21
CA TRP A 75 13.65 17.21 -9.83
C TRP A 75 13.00 16.16 -10.74
N SER A 76 13.18 16.28 -12.06
CA SER A 76 12.66 15.31 -13.02
C SER A 76 13.26 13.92 -12.80
N SER A 77 14.56 13.82 -12.57
CA SER A 77 15.24 12.54 -12.33
C SER A 77 14.75 11.84 -11.06
N ILE A 78 14.63 12.58 -9.94
CA ILE A 78 14.07 12.03 -8.69
C ILE A 78 12.64 11.54 -8.91
N THR A 79 11.83 12.36 -9.55
CA THR A 79 10.42 12.09 -9.81
C THR A 79 10.25 10.82 -10.69
N HIS A 80 11.03 10.69 -11.75
CA HIS A 80 11.02 9.53 -12.64
C HIS A 80 11.49 8.23 -11.97
N LEU A 81 12.33 8.30 -10.93
CA LEU A 81 12.78 7.14 -10.17
C LEU A 81 11.81 6.78 -9.04
N THR A 82 11.35 7.77 -8.28
CA THR A 82 10.50 7.59 -7.10
C THR A 82 9.10 7.12 -7.45
N PHE A 83 8.51 7.58 -8.57
CA PHE A 83 7.18 7.16 -8.98
C PHE A 83 7.06 5.65 -9.26
N PRO A 84 7.89 5.02 -10.13
CA PRO A 84 7.79 3.59 -10.37
C PRO A 84 8.11 2.76 -9.11
N LEU A 85 9.05 3.20 -8.27
CA LEU A 85 9.34 2.56 -6.99
C LEU A 85 8.13 2.59 -6.04
N THR A 86 7.44 3.72 -5.96
CA THR A 86 6.23 3.87 -5.14
C THR A 86 5.11 2.98 -5.66
N MET A 87 4.92 2.90 -6.98
CA MET A 87 3.95 1.99 -7.59
C MET A 87 4.25 0.53 -7.28
N PHE A 88 5.51 0.11 -7.38
CA PHE A 88 5.94 -1.24 -7.07
C PHE A 88 5.68 -1.61 -5.60
N TYR A 89 6.02 -0.71 -4.67
CA TYR A 89 5.76 -0.92 -3.24
C TYR A 89 4.25 -1.11 -2.95
N ARG A 90 3.39 -0.28 -3.55
CA ARG A 90 1.93 -0.36 -3.33
C ARG A 90 1.32 -1.63 -3.92
N PHE A 91 1.81 -2.06 -5.07
CA PHE A 91 1.44 -3.35 -5.66
C PHE A 91 1.86 -4.51 -4.74
N HIS A 92 3.13 -4.55 -4.32
CA HIS A 92 3.65 -5.60 -3.44
C HIS A 92 2.90 -5.65 -2.10
N SER A 93 2.64 -4.50 -1.49
CA SER A 93 1.85 -4.38 -0.26
C SER A 93 0.45 -4.99 -0.40
N SER A 94 -0.21 -4.79 -1.54
CA SER A 94 -1.52 -5.36 -1.84
C SER A 94 -1.46 -6.89 -1.99
N VAL A 95 -0.42 -7.40 -2.66
CA VAL A 95 -0.17 -8.86 -2.77
C VAL A 95 0.04 -9.48 -1.38
N CYS A 96 0.87 -8.86 -0.53
CA CYS A 96 1.09 -9.34 0.83
C CYS A 96 -0.21 -9.40 1.64
N MET A 97 -1.08 -8.40 1.53
CA MET A 97 -2.37 -8.42 2.24
C MET A 97 -3.31 -9.53 1.72
N VAL A 98 -3.29 -9.83 0.43
CA VAL A 98 -4.04 -10.97 -0.14
C VAL A 98 -3.50 -12.30 0.41
N ASP A 99 -2.20 -12.45 0.53
CA ASP A 99 -1.58 -13.66 1.10
C ASP A 99 -1.90 -13.83 2.59
N ILE A 100 -1.92 -12.73 3.37
CA ILE A 100 -2.40 -12.74 4.77
C ILE A 100 -3.87 -13.19 4.79
N TRP A 101 -4.71 -12.61 3.94
CA TRP A 101 -6.14 -12.95 3.88
C TRP A 101 -6.38 -14.43 3.54
N LYS A 102 -5.58 -14.99 2.62
CA LYS A 102 -5.62 -16.43 2.29
C LYS A 102 -5.15 -17.30 3.45
N SER A 103 -4.06 -16.90 4.12
CA SER A 103 -3.39 -17.72 5.14
C SER A 103 -4.07 -17.66 6.52
N ALA A 104 -4.67 -16.52 6.88
CA ALA A 104 -5.22 -16.27 8.21
C ALA A 104 -6.35 -17.24 8.64
N TYR A 105 -7.03 -17.88 7.68
CA TYR A 105 -8.17 -18.79 7.95
C TYR A 105 -7.87 -20.26 7.65
N VAL A 106 -6.64 -20.58 7.25
CA VAL A 106 -6.15 -21.94 7.01
C VAL A 106 -5.50 -22.48 8.29
N LYS A 107 -5.45 -23.81 8.46
CA LYS A 107 -4.78 -24.42 9.62
C LYS A 107 -3.27 -24.18 9.47
N GLY A 108 -2.63 -23.59 10.48
CA GLY A 108 -1.17 -23.51 10.52
C GLY A 108 -0.58 -24.93 10.44
N HIS A 109 0.44 -25.09 9.60
CA HIS A 109 1.25 -26.31 9.54
C HIS A 109 2.14 -26.42 10.78
#